data_AF-A0A822GZI1-F1
#
_entry.id   AF-A0A822GZI1-F1
#
_cell.length_a   1.000
_cell.length_b   1.000
_cell.length_c   1.000
_cell.angle_alpha   90.00
_cell.angle_beta   90.00
_cell.angle_gamma   90.00
#
_symmetry.space_group_name_H-M   'P 1'
#
loop_
_entity.id
_entity.type
_entity.pdbx_description
1 polymer ?
#
loop_
_entity_poly.entity_id
_entity_poly.type
_entity_poly.pdbx_seq_one_letter_code
_entity_poly.pdbx_strand_id
1 'polypeptide(L)'
;YLLVRIRGVQHSRIKLIVDTISSLFLLDPFLNNYIHELSGGTKRRLHTAIALIGPPLVAILDEPTTGVDPNARQQMQEIFLNAVKAKLTIILTSHSMDE
;
A
#
# COMPACT_ATOMS: atom_id res chain seq x y z
N TYR A 1 7.41 -4.08 10.20
CA TYR A 1 8.71 -3.46 10.58
C TYR A 1 9.88 -3.82 9.66
N LEU A 2 10.17 -5.09 9.36
CA LEU A 2 11.37 -5.49 8.57
C LEU A 2 11.47 -4.82 7.19
N LEU A 3 10.41 -4.86 6.39
CA LEU A 3 10.40 -4.30 5.04
C LEU A 3 10.66 -2.78 5.05
N VAL A 4 10.13 -2.06 6.04
CA VAL A 4 10.36 -0.62 6.23
C VAL A 4 11.86 -0.34 6.47
N ARG A 5 12.54 -1.20 7.23
CA ARG A 5 14.00 -1.08 7.46
C ARG A 5 14.79 -1.31 6.18
N ILE A 6 14.41 -2.31 5.39
CA ILE A 6 15.04 -2.60 4.10
C ILE A 6 14.92 -1.40 3.14
N ARG A 7 13.83 -0.63 3.24
CA ARG A 7 13.61 0.61 2.48
C ARG A 7 14.43 1.80 2.97
N GLY A 8 15.36 1.62 3.90
CA GLY A 8 16.29 2.67 4.36
C GLY A 8 15.67 3.70 5.30
N VAL A 9 14.51 3.41 5.88
CA VAL A 9 13.85 4.30 6.84
C VAL A 9 14.58 4.30 8.17
N GLN A 10 14.87 5.51 8.69
CA GLN A 10 15.51 5.69 9.99
C GLN A 10 14.69 5.06 11.12
N HIS A 11 15.36 4.40 12.07
CA HIS A 11 14.71 3.60 13.12
C HIS A 11 13.64 4.36 13.91
N SER A 12 13.90 5.62 14.25
CA SER A 12 12.98 6.52 14.96
C SER A 12 11.66 6.76 14.21
N ARG A 13 11.65 6.66 12.87
CA ARG A 13 10.48 6.93 12.02
C ARG A 13 9.70 5.67 11.67
N ILE A 14 10.23 4.47 11.95
CA ILE A 14 9.59 3.22 11.51
C ILE A 14 8.20 3.08 12.10
N LYS A 15 8.04 3.30 13.42
CA LYS A 15 6.74 3.17 14.08
C LYS A 15 5.72 4.13 13.46
N LEU A 16 6.07 5.41 13.34
CA LEU A 16 5.22 6.41 12.71
C LEU A 16 4.80 6.02 11.29
N ILE A 17 5.73 5.54 10.46
CA ILE A 17 5.44 5.15 9.07
C ILE A 17 4.54 3.91 9.03
N VAL A 18 4.80 2.91 9.88
CA VAL A 18 3.96 1.72 9.98
C VAL A 18 2.54 2.09 10.40
N ASP A 19 2.38 2.92 11.42
CA ASP A 19 1.07 3.34 11.92
C ASP A 19 0.33 4.17 10.86
N THR A 20 1.03 5.07 10.18
CA THR A 20 0.45 5.91 9.10
C THR A 20 -0.03 5.06 7.94
N ILE A 21 0.81 4.14 7.45
CA ILE A 21 0.48 3.28 6.30
C ILE A 21 -0.60 2.28 6.67
N SER A 22 -0.58 1.76 7.90
CA SER A 22 -1.62 0.88 8.40
C SER A 22 -2.99 1.56 8.32
N SER A 23 -3.10 2.79 8.81
CA SER A 23 -4.33 3.57 8.76
C SER A 23 -4.74 3.92 7.33
N LEU A 24 -3.80 4.39 6.50
CA LEU A 24 -4.09 4.73 5.10
C LEU A 24 -4.63 3.55 4.30
N PHE A 25 -4.14 2.33 4.54
CA PHE A 25 -4.52 1.13 3.77
C PHE A 25 -5.55 0.23 4.48
N LEU A 26 -6.18 0.70 5.56
CA LEU A 26 -7.14 -0.07 6.37
C LEU A 26 -6.59 -1.41 6.87
N LEU A 27 -5.34 -1.40 7.34
CA LEU A 27 -4.63 -2.59 7.84
C LEU A 27 -4.61 -2.69 9.37
N ASP A 28 -5.12 -1.68 10.10
CA ASP A 28 -5.09 -1.66 11.57
C ASP A 28 -5.68 -2.91 12.23
N PRO A 29 -6.82 -3.47 11.77
CA PRO A 29 -7.38 -4.68 12.36
C PRO A 29 -6.50 -5.92 12.16
N PHE A 30 -5.56 -5.87 11.22
CA PHE A 30 -4.78 -7.00 10.74
C PHE A 30 -3.30 -6.95 11.18
N LEU A 31 -2.89 -5.95 11.98
CA LEU A 31 -1.49 -5.75 12.36
C LEU A 31 -0.87 -6.93 13.11
N ASN A 32 -1.69 -7.71 13.82
CA ASN A 32 -1.26 -8.86 14.60
C ASN A 32 -1.51 -10.21 13.90
N ASN A 33 -2.10 -10.19 12.70
CA ASN A 33 -2.35 -11.40 11.94
C ASN A 33 -1.11 -11.87 11.18
N TYR A 34 -0.99 -13.18 11.02
CA TYR A 34 0.01 -13.72 10.11
C TYR A 34 -0.42 -13.50 8.66
N ILE A 35 0.55 -13.34 7.76
CA ILE A 35 0.28 -13.09 6.32
C ILE A 35 -0.64 -14.17 5.73
N HIS A 36 -0.50 -15.44 6.14
CA HIS A 36 -1.34 -16.52 5.62
C HIS A 36 -2.82 -16.41 6.03
N GLU A 37 -3.13 -15.73 7.13
CA GLU A 37 -4.50 -15.49 7.63
C GLU A 37 -5.22 -14.36 6.89
N LEU A 38 -4.48 -13.53 6.15
CA LEU A 38 -5.05 -12.39 5.41
C LEU A 38 -5.79 -12.85 4.15
N SER A 39 -6.92 -12.21 3.87
CA SER A 39 -7.64 -12.37 2.59
C SER A 39 -6.77 -11.92 1.41
N GLY A 40 -7.12 -12.36 0.20
CA GLY A 40 -6.42 -11.94 -1.02
C GLY A 40 -6.38 -10.42 -1.19
N GLY A 41 -7.53 -9.75 -0.99
CA GLY A 41 -7.63 -8.29 -1.03
C GLY A 41 -6.76 -7.60 0.04
N THR A 42 -6.77 -8.09 1.28
CA THR A 42 -5.93 -7.51 2.36
C THR A 42 -4.43 -7.70 2.07
N LYS A 43 -4.03 -8.86 1.52
CA LYS A 43 -2.64 -9.07 1.05
C LYS A 43 -2.25 -8.08 -0.03
N ARG A 44 -3.18 -7.78 -0.96
CA ARG A 44 -2.94 -6.82 -2.03
C ARG A 44 -2.74 -5.41 -1.49
N ARG A 45 -3.61 -4.96 -0.58
CA ARG A 45 -3.45 -3.68 0.13
C ARG A 45 -2.11 -3.60 0.85
N LEU A 46 -1.71 -4.68 1.55
CA LEU A 46 -0.42 -4.75 2.22
C LEU A 46 0.76 -4.64 1.24
N HIS A 47 0.73 -5.34 0.10
CA HIS A 47 1.79 -5.24 -0.91
C HIS A 47 1.88 -3.82 -1.48
N THR A 48 0.76 -3.19 -1.81
CA THR A 48 0.72 -1.81 -2.30
C THR A 48 1.25 -0.83 -1.26
N ALA A 49 0.81 -0.96 0.00
CA ALA A 49 1.31 -0.20 1.14
C ALA A 49 2.83 -0.27 1.23
N ILE A 50 3.41 -1.47 1.12
CA ILE A 50 4.85 -1.67 1.19
C ILE A 50 5.57 -1.00 0.02
N ALA A 51 5.03 -1.10 -1.19
CA ALA A 51 5.62 -0.52 -2.40
C ALA A 51 5.76 1.02 -2.30
N LEU A 52 4.83 1.68 -1.61
CA LEU A 52 4.83 3.13 -1.41
C LEU A 52 5.65 3.60 -0.20
N ILE A 53 6.22 2.70 0.62
CA ILE A 53 7.12 3.08 1.72
C ILE A 53 8.39 3.74 1.18
N GLY A 54 8.80 4.83 1.83
CA GLY A 54 10.11 5.45 1.60
C GLY A 54 10.14 6.22 0.28
N PRO A 55 9.14 7.09 0.06
CA PRO A 55 8.65 7.60 -1.24
C PRO A 55 9.57 7.31 -2.43
N PRO A 56 9.36 6.22 -3.18
CA PRO A 56 10.17 5.92 -4.35
C PRO A 56 9.93 6.98 -5.44
N LEU A 57 10.92 7.19 -6.32
CA LEU A 57 10.75 8.05 -7.50
C LEU A 57 9.72 7.48 -8.48
N VAL A 58 9.70 6.14 -8.62
CA VAL A 58 8.77 5.39 -9.46
C VAL A 58 8.28 4.16 -8.69
N ALA A 59 6.97 3.94 -8.65
CA ALA A 59 6.35 2.73 -8.16
C ALA A 59 5.68 1.96 -9.31
N ILE A 60 5.97 0.67 -9.43
CA ILE A 60 5.32 -0.22 -10.39
C ILE A 60 4.42 -1.15 -9.59
N LEU A 61 3.11 -1.14 -9.87
CA LEU A 61 2.12 -1.95 -9.18
C LEU A 61 1.41 -2.83 -10.20
N ASP A 62 1.54 -4.14 -10.01
CA ASP A 62 0.87 -5.12 -10.85
C ASP A 62 -0.51 -5.43 -10.27
N GLU A 63 -1.59 -5.10 -10.99
CA GLU A 63 -2.99 -5.42 -10.64
C GLU A 63 -3.39 -5.08 -9.18
N PRO A 64 -3.12 -3.87 -8.65
CA PRO A 64 -3.19 -3.60 -7.21
C PRO A 64 -4.61 -3.54 -6.63
N THR A 65 -5.65 -3.36 -7.44
CA THR A 65 -7.06 -3.22 -7.00
C THR A 65 -7.87 -4.51 -7.14
N THR A 66 -7.29 -5.54 -7.76
CA THR A 66 -7.96 -6.80 -8.06
C THR A 66 -8.26 -7.61 -6.79
N GLY A 67 -9.52 -8.01 -6.61
CA GLY A 67 -9.97 -8.76 -5.43
C GLY A 67 -10.04 -7.95 -4.13
N VAL A 68 -9.90 -6.62 -4.21
CA VAL A 68 -10.16 -5.69 -3.10
C VAL A 68 -11.64 -5.28 -3.12
N ASP A 69 -12.24 -5.11 -1.94
CA ASP A 69 -13.63 -4.65 -1.83
C ASP A 69 -13.81 -3.22 -2.40
N PRO A 70 -15.03 -2.84 -2.84
CA PRO A 70 -15.24 -1.56 -3.51
C PRO A 70 -14.81 -0.33 -2.69
N ASN A 71 -15.02 -0.34 -1.38
CA ASN A 71 -14.67 0.79 -0.51
C ASN A 71 -13.15 0.94 -0.42
N ALA A 72 -12.45 -0.15 -0.13
CA ALA A 72 -10.99 -0.11 -0.05
C ALA A 72 -10.33 0.16 -1.41
N ARG A 73 -10.96 -0.23 -2.53
CA ARG A 73 -10.51 0.17 -3.88
C ARG A 73 -10.55 1.69 -4.05
N GLN A 74 -11.66 2.34 -3.71
CA GLN A 74 -11.77 3.79 -3.79
C GLN A 74 -10.70 4.49 -2.96
N GLN A 75 -10.47 4.01 -1.73
CA GLN A 75 -9.43 4.54 -0.86
C GLN A 75 -8.02 4.37 -1.47
N MET A 76 -7.74 3.23 -2.10
CA MET A 76 -6.47 3.02 -2.81
C MET A 76 -6.30 3.99 -3.98
N GLN A 77 -7.35 4.26 -4.75
CA GLN A 77 -7.32 5.23 -5.85
C GLN A 77 -7.01 6.65 -5.33
N GLU A 78 -7.63 7.06 -4.22
CA GLU A 78 -7.33 8.34 -3.57
C GLU A 78 -5.86 8.44 -3.11
N ILE A 79 -5.31 7.35 -2.56
CA ILE A 79 -3.89 7.28 -2.18
C ILE A 79 -2.99 7.44 -3.41
N PHE A 80 -3.31 6.77 -4.53
CA PHE A 80 -2.54 6.90 -5.77
C PHE A 80 -2.57 8.33 -6.31
N LEU A 81 -3.74 8.95 -6.35
CA LEU A 81 -3.89 10.35 -6.78
C LEU A 81 -3.08 11.30 -5.90
N ASN A 82 -3.09 11.09 -4.57
CA ASN A 82 -2.32 11.90 -3.64
C ASN A 82 -0.80 11.67 -3.78
N ALA A 83 -0.38 10.43 -4.02
CA ALA A 83 1.03 10.10 -4.28
C ALA A 83 1.52 10.77 -5.59
N VAL A 84 0.71 10.77 -6.65
CA VAL A 84 1.03 11.47 -7.90
C VAL A 84 1.13 12.98 -7.69
N LYS A 85 0.21 13.58 -6.93
CA LYS A 85 0.30 15.01 -6.54
C LYS A 85 1.57 15.32 -5.75
N ALA A 86 2.07 14.36 -4.96
CA ALA A 86 3.34 14.45 -4.25
C ALA A 86 4.58 14.18 -5.13
N LYS A 87 4.42 14.17 -6.47
CA LYS A 87 5.47 13.95 -7.49
C LYS A 87 6.04 12.53 -7.54
N LEU A 88 5.28 11.53 -7.08
CA LEU A 88 5.62 10.12 -7.26
C LEU A 88 5.04 9.61 -8.59
N THR A 89 5.85 8.99 -9.44
CA THR A 89 5.36 8.36 -10.67
C THR A 89 4.86 6.95 -10.37
N ILE A 90 3.62 6.64 -10.74
CA ILE A 90 3.02 5.31 -10.57
C ILE A 90 2.76 4.69 -11.93
N ILE A 91 3.24 3.47 -12.14
CA ILE A 91 2.90 2.62 -13.28
C ILE A 91 2.01 1.49 -12.76
N LEU A 92 0.80 1.38 -13.30
CA LEU A 92 -0.21 0.39 -12.90
C LEU A 92 -0.50 -0.54 -14.08
N THR A 93 -0.67 -1.83 -13.80
CA THR A 93 -1.35 -2.76 -14.72
C THR A 93 -2.74 -3.07 -14.15
N SER A 94 -3.73 -3.19 -15.04
CA SER A 94 -5.10 -3.57 -14.69
C SER A 94 -5.70 -4.44 -15.81
N HIS A 95 -6.39 -5.50 -15.42
CA HIS A 95 -7.19 -6.37 -16.29
C HIS A 95 -8.64 -5.85 -16.39
N SER A 96 -8.98 -4.84 -15.58
CA SER A 96 -10.25 -4.13 -15.57
C SER A 96 -10.04 -2.74 -16.16
N MET A 97 -10.42 -2.55 -17.43
CA MET A 97 -10.37 -1.25 -18.11
C MET A 97 -11.55 -0.33 -17.76
N ASP A 98 -12.54 -0.84 -16.99
CA ASP A 98 -13.71 -0.09 -16.52
C ASP A 98 -13.49 0.64 -15.17
N GLU A 99 -12.23 0.82 -14.75
CA GLU A 99 -11.87 1.66 -13.58
C GLU A 99 -11.49 3.08 -13.97
#